data_AF-A0AAD6A1W4-F1
#
_entry.id   AF-A0AAD6A1W4-F1
#
_cell.length_a   1.000
_cell.length_b   1.000
_cell.length_c   1.000
_cell.angle_alpha   90.00
_cell.angle_beta   90.00
_cell.angle_gamma   90.00
#
_symmetry.space_group_name_H-M   'P 1'
#
loop_
_entity.id
_entity.type
_entity.pdbx_description
1 polymer ?
#
loop_
_entity_poly.entity_id
_entity_poly.type
_entity_poly.pdbx_seq_one_letter_code
_entity_poly.pdbx_strand_id
1 'polypeptide(L)'
;MTTASITDNQGHKILNSSFLTATPFSYGSGHVNPNAAADPGLVYDLTATDYLNFLCSLGYNSSQLASFQTGYNCPSKPQDIKDLNYPSFTISQLIQSVTVSRTVKNVGSAGTYTATVEEPSGIRVKVEPNSLKFGVGEEKKFMVTFHVDTPSSDYVFGSITWSDGTRYVRSPVAVLTSNI
;
A
#
# COMPACT_ATOMS: atom_id res chain seq x y z
N MET A 1 -7.81 5.85 -4.28
CA MET A 1 -6.95 4.69 -4.63
C MET A 1 -7.58 3.39 -4.16
N THR A 2 -7.84 3.24 -2.86
CA THR A 2 -8.28 1.99 -2.24
C THR A 2 -9.64 1.44 -2.70
N THR A 3 -10.46 2.29 -3.31
CA THR A 3 -11.81 1.97 -3.80
C THR A 3 -11.87 1.79 -5.33
N ALA A 4 -10.73 1.83 -6.00
CA ALA A 4 -10.65 1.70 -7.46
C ALA A 4 -11.06 0.29 -7.93
N SER A 5 -11.69 0.23 -9.10
CA SER A 5 -12.07 -1.03 -9.74
C SER A 5 -10.92 -1.61 -10.54
N ILE A 6 -10.73 -2.93 -10.46
CA ILE A 6 -9.77 -3.66 -11.30
C ILE A 6 -10.44 -4.32 -12.51
N THR A 7 -11.73 -4.09 -12.70
CA THR A 7 -12.52 -4.65 -13.79
C THR A 7 -13.05 -3.59 -14.75
N ASP A 8 -13.25 -4.01 -16.00
CA ASP A 8 -13.88 -3.21 -17.05
C ASP A 8 -15.42 -3.21 -16.93
N ASN A 9 -16.09 -2.60 -17.91
CA ASN A 9 -17.55 -2.52 -17.98
C ASN A 9 -18.24 -3.86 -18.25
N GLN A 10 -17.49 -4.92 -18.56
CA GLN A 10 -17.99 -6.29 -18.74
C GLN A 10 -17.67 -7.16 -17.51
N GLY A 11 -17.01 -6.61 -16.49
CA GLY A 11 -16.59 -7.34 -15.29
C GLY A 11 -15.32 -8.16 -15.49
N HIS A 12 -14.65 -8.06 -16.64
CA HIS A 12 -13.36 -8.72 -16.87
C HIS A 12 -12.22 -7.89 -16.28
N LYS A 13 -11.05 -8.52 -16.06
CA LYS A 13 -9.85 -7.79 -15.66
C LYS A 13 -9.50 -6.74 -16.71
N ILE A 14 -9.12 -5.54 -16.27
CA ILE A 14 -8.63 -4.48 -17.18
C ILE A 14 -7.46 -5.01 -18.02
N LEU A 15 -7.45 -4.68 -19.31
CA LEU A 15 -6.37 -5.02 -20.23
C LEU A 15 -5.45 -3.82 -20.49
N ASN A 16 -4.19 -4.07 -20.84
CA ASN A 16 -3.25 -3.04 -21.29
C ASN A 16 -3.42 -2.76 -22.79
N SER A 17 -2.64 -1.81 -23.33
CA SER A 17 -2.70 -1.43 -24.76
C SER A 17 -2.32 -2.55 -25.74
N SER A 18 -1.72 -3.64 -25.24
CA SER A 18 -1.40 -4.86 -26.01
C SER A 18 -2.43 -5.98 -25.81
N PHE A 19 -3.59 -5.70 -25.21
CA PHE A 19 -4.68 -6.65 -24.93
C PHE A 19 -4.30 -7.79 -23.97
N LEU A 20 -3.26 -7.61 -23.16
CA LEU A 20 -2.91 -8.52 -22.06
C LEU A 20 -3.54 -8.04 -20.76
N THR A 21 -3.75 -8.96 -19.80
CA THR A 21 -4.23 -8.57 -18.46
C THR A 21 -3.30 -7.52 -17.87
N ALA A 22 -3.84 -6.35 -17.55
CA ALA A 22 -3.08 -5.24 -17.00
C ALA A 22 -2.68 -5.50 -15.54
N THR A 23 -1.49 -5.03 -15.19
CA THR A 23 -0.94 -5.13 -13.84
C THR A 23 -1.07 -3.78 -13.12
N PRO A 24 -0.83 -3.74 -11.80
CA PRO A 24 -0.68 -2.48 -11.07
C PRO A 24 0.31 -1.49 -11.69
N PHE A 25 1.29 -1.92 -12.48
CA PHE A 25 2.17 -0.98 -13.20
C PHE A 25 1.49 -0.30 -14.40
N SER A 26 0.40 -0.85 -14.93
CA SER A 26 -0.39 -0.23 -15.98
C SER A 26 -1.43 0.77 -15.44
N TYR A 27 -2.12 0.43 -14.34
CA TYR A 27 -3.28 1.20 -13.85
C TYR A 27 -3.17 1.65 -12.38
N GLY A 28 -2.05 1.40 -11.70
CA GLY A 28 -1.91 1.65 -10.26
C GLY A 28 -2.89 0.80 -9.44
N SER A 29 -3.83 1.45 -8.75
CA SER A 29 -4.88 0.78 -7.98
C SER A 29 -6.07 0.31 -8.82
N GLY A 30 -6.22 0.81 -10.06
CA GLY A 30 -7.33 0.49 -10.95
C GLY A 30 -8.05 1.75 -11.46
N HIS A 31 -9.20 1.54 -12.11
CA HIS A 31 -10.08 2.60 -12.59
C HIS A 31 -10.83 3.28 -11.45
N VAL A 32 -10.98 4.61 -11.52
CA VAL A 32 -11.65 5.40 -10.48
C VAL A 32 -13.10 4.95 -10.28
N ASN A 33 -13.53 4.86 -9.02
CA ASN A 33 -14.92 4.67 -8.61
C ASN A 33 -15.32 5.81 -7.65
N PRO A 34 -15.91 6.90 -8.16
CA PRO A 34 -16.21 8.09 -7.35
C PRO A 34 -17.17 7.82 -6.20
N ASN A 35 -18.21 7.01 -6.43
CA ASN A 35 -19.23 6.73 -5.42
C ASN A 35 -18.64 5.95 -4.23
N ALA A 36 -17.82 4.92 -4.51
CA ALA A 36 -17.13 4.21 -3.44
C ALA A 36 -16.05 5.08 -2.76
N ALA A 37 -15.41 5.99 -3.49
CA ALA A 37 -14.43 6.92 -2.93
C ALA A 37 -15.04 7.97 -1.98
N ALA A 38 -16.34 8.23 -2.06
CA ALA A 38 -17.03 9.15 -1.15
C ALA A 38 -17.19 8.60 0.28
N ASP A 39 -17.26 7.27 0.43
CA ASP A 39 -17.19 6.57 1.74
C ASP A 39 -16.22 5.38 1.63
N PRO A 40 -14.91 5.64 1.70
CA PRO A 40 -13.91 4.59 1.56
C PRO A 40 -13.80 3.72 2.81
N GLY A 41 -14.39 4.11 3.95
CA GLY A 41 -14.24 3.44 5.24
C GLY A 41 -12.90 3.72 5.91
N LEU A 42 -11.79 3.28 5.31
CA LEU A 42 -10.43 3.51 5.82
C LEU A 42 -9.59 4.34 4.84
N VAL A 43 -8.73 5.19 5.39
CA VAL A 43 -7.73 5.96 4.63
C VAL A 43 -6.33 5.75 5.19
N TYR A 44 -5.33 5.86 4.30
CA TYR A 44 -3.92 5.90 4.64
C TYR A 44 -3.50 7.37 4.68
N ASP A 45 -3.64 8.01 5.84
CA ASP A 45 -3.32 9.43 6.00
C ASP A 45 -1.79 9.66 5.99
N LEU A 46 -1.40 10.76 5.35
CA LEU A 46 -0.03 11.26 5.25
C LEU A 46 -0.03 12.79 5.34
N THR A 47 0.99 13.34 5.97
CA THR A 47 1.25 14.78 6.06
C THR A 47 2.42 15.20 5.18
N ALA A 48 2.57 16.51 4.94
CA ALA A 48 3.77 17.05 4.28
C ALA A 48 5.07 16.66 5.01
N THR A 49 5.03 16.62 6.35
CA THR A 49 6.16 16.20 7.18
C THR A 49 6.53 14.74 6.95
N ASP A 50 5.57 13.85 6.71
CA ASP A 50 5.85 12.44 6.40
C ASP A 50 6.61 12.29 5.07
N TYR A 51 6.28 13.11 4.08
CA TYR A 51 7.03 13.18 2.82
C TYR A 51 8.44 13.74 3.02
N LEU A 52 8.61 14.79 3.82
CA LEU A 52 9.94 15.33 4.12
C LEU A 52 10.80 14.30 4.87
N ASN A 53 10.22 13.56 5.82
CA ASN A 53 10.87 12.44 6.49
C ASN A 53 11.27 11.33 5.53
N PHE A 54 10.40 10.99 4.57
CA PHE A 54 10.70 10.01 3.54
C PHE A 54 11.86 10.45 2.63
N LEU A 55 11.90 11.72 2.23
CA LEU A 55 13.03 12.28 1.47
C LEU A 55 14.33 12.22 2.27
N CYS A 56 14.29 12.49 3.58
CA CYS A 56 15.44 12.29 4.46
C CYS A 56 15.94 10.83 4.43
N SER A 57 15.04 9.85 4.45
CA SER A 57 15.38 8.42 4.35
C SER A 57 16.05 8.07 3.02
N LEU A 58 15.76 8.82 1.95
CA LEU A 58 16.42 8.69 0.65
C LEU A 58 17.80 9.38 0.59
N GLY A 59 18.24 10.02 1.68
CA GLY A 59 19.54 10.70 1.77
C GLY A 59 19.52 12.19 1.44
N TYR A 60 18.34 12.82 1.37
CA TYR A 60 18.25 14.26 1.17
C TYR A 60 18.72 15.02 2.42
N ASN A 61 19.48 16.10 2.23
CA ASN A 61 19.92 16.98 3.30
C ASN A 61 19.08 18.28 3.38
N SER A 62 19.26 19.06 4.45
CA SER A 62 18.49 20.29 4.69
C SER A 62 18.60 21.31 3.56
N SER A 63 19.72 21.38 2.84
CA SER A 63 19.88 22.29 1.69
C SER A 63 19.02 21.87 0.50
N GLN A 64 18.93 20.57 0.23
CA GLN A 64 18.05 20.04 -0.83
C GLN A 64 16.57 20.17 -0.45
N LEU A 65 16.25 19.99 0.84
CA LEU A 65 14.87 20.10 1.34
C LEU A 65 14.37 21.55 1.42
N ALA A 66 15.26 22.54 1.43
CA ALA A 66 14.90 23.95 1.51
C ALA A 66 13.99 24.41 0.35
N SER A 67 14.07 23.74 -0.81
CA SER A 67 13.18 23.97 -1.97
C SER A 67 11.73 23.54 -1.71
N PHE A 68 11.49 22.62 -0.76
CA PHE A 68 10.15 22.17 -0.37
C PHE A 68 9.67 22.88 0.90
N GLN A 69 10.55 22.96 1.91
CA GLN A 69 10.28 23.64 3.17
C GLN A 69 11.58 24.17 3.78
N THR A 70 11.72 25.50 3.79
CA THR A 70 12.89 26.17 4.36
C THR A 70 13.01 25.87 5.86
N GLY A 71 14.24 25.58 6.32
CA GLY A 71 14.53 25.32 7.73
C GLY A 71 14.13 23.93 8.23
N TYR A 72 13.66 23.03 7.36
CA TYR A 72 13.39 21.66 7.74
C TYR A 72 14.70 20.90 8.03
N ASN A 73 14.74 20.19 9.15
CA ASN A 73 15.86 19.35 9.54
C ASN A 73 15.42 17.90 9.59
N CYS A 74 16.20 17.03 8.95
CA CYS A 74 15.94 15.60 9.01
C CYS A 74 16.02 15.08 10.44
N PRO A 75 15.11 14.19 10.85
CA PRO A 75 15.19 13.53 12.14
C PRO A 75 16.48 12.72 12.23
N SER A 76 17.04 12.60 13.44
CA SER A 76 18.26 11.81 13.68
C SER A 76 18.11 10.34 13.29
N LYS A 77 16.88 9.83 13.38
CA LYS A 77 16.49 8.49 12.92
C LYS A 77 15.22 8.62 12.06
N PRO A 78 15.36 8.78 10.74
CA PRO A 78 14.20 8.83 9.85
C PRO A 78 13.51 7.46 9.79
N GLN A 79 12.23 7.47 9.38
CA GLN A 79 11.49 6.24 9.13
C GLN A 79 12.13 5.42 8.00
N ASP A 80 11.92 4.11 7.97
CA ASP A 80 12.37 3.32 6.83
C ASP A 80 11.58 3.71 5.57
N ILE A 81 12.25 3.75 4.41
CA ILE A 81 11.66 4.12 3.11
C ILE A 81 10.42 3.25 2.83
N LYS A 82 10.48 1.95 3.18
CA LYS A 82 9.36 1.01 2.98
C LYS A 82 8.12 1.36 3.80
N ASP A 83 8.28 2.09 4.90
CA ASP A 83 7.23 2.35 5.90
C ASP A 83 6.45 3.65 5.66
N LEU A 84 6.71 4.39 4.56
CA LEU A 84 5.84 5.47 4.12
C LEU A 84 4.40 4.95 4.03
N ASN A 85 3.45 5.64 4.66
CA ASN A 85 2.06 5.20 4.81
C ASN A 85 1.23 5.32 3.51
N TYR A 86 1.71 4.72 2.43
CA TYR A 86 1.13 4.81 1.09
C TYR A 86 0.13 3.66 0.87
N PRO A 87 -0.98 3.87 0.14
CA PRO A 87 -2.06 2.88 -0.07
C PRO A 87 -1.71 1.78 -1.08
N SER A 88 -0.43 1.44 -1.24
CA SER A 88 0.08 0.32 -2.02
C SER A 88 1.38 -0.21 -1.43
N PHE A 89 1.78 -1.41 -1.86
CA PHE A 89 3.01 -2.05 -1.43
C PHE A 89 3.88 -2.37 -2.64
N THR A 90 5.11 -1.88 -2.65
CA THR A 90 6.10 -2.21 -3.68
C THR A 90 7.39 -2.64 -2.99
N ILE A 91 7.81 -3.88 -3.25
CA ILE A 91 9.09 -4.41 -2.80
C ILE A 91 9.91 -4.72 -4.05
N SER A 92 10.89 -3.88 -4.38
CA SER A 92 11.70 -4.03 -5.59
C SER A 92 12.85 -5.02 -5.45
N GLN A 93 13.22 -5.39 -4.22
CA GLN A 93 14.29 -6.34 -3.92
C GLN A 93 13.93 -7.13 -2.66
N LEU A 94 13.36 -8.32 -2.84
CA LEU A 94 13.04 -9.24 -1.76
C LEU A 94 13.99 -10.44 -1.78
N ILE A 95 14.84 -10.56 -0.75
CA ILE A 95 15.80 -11.67 -0.61
C ILE A 95 15.17 -12.86 0.11
N GLN A 96 14.70 -12.66 1.34
CA GLN A 96 14.09 -13.72 2.15
C GLN A 96 12.75 -13.28 2.72
N SER A 97 12.75 -12.18 3.47
CA SER A 97 11.53 -11.58 3.96
C SER A 97 11.70 -10.09 4.24
N VAL A 98 10.59 -9.36 4.20
CA VAL A 98 10.54 -7.96 4.64
C VAL A 98 9.22 -7.72 5.35
N THR A 99 9.27 -6.95 6.42
CA THR A 99 8.07 -6.49 7.13
C THR A 99 7.90 -4.99 6.92
N VAL A 100 6.70 -4.60 6.52
CA VAL A 100 6.32 -3.22 6.24
C VAL A 100 5.17 -2.84 7.15
N SER A 101 5.20 -1.62 7.69
CA SER A 101 4.13 -1.09 8.53
C SER A 101 3.26 -0.07 7.79
N ARG A 102 1.98 -0.05 8.11
CA ARG A 102 1.00 0.94 7.67
C ARG A 102 0.10 1.33 8.83
N THR A 103 -0.42 2.54 8.76
CA THR A 103 -1.45 3.05 9.67
C THR A 103 -2.67 3.39 8.85
N VAL A 104 -3.84 2.93 9.26
CA VAL A 104 -5.11 3.29 8.63
C VAL A 104 -6.01 3.99 9.64
N LYS A 105 -6.75 4.97 9.15
CA LYS A 105 -7.71 5.75 9.90
C LYS A 105 -9.12 5.42 9.45
N ASN A 106 -10.03 5.21 10.40
CA ASN A 106 -11.44 5.06 10.09
C ASN A 106 -12.10 6.41 9.87
N VAL A 107 -12.57 6.67 8.66
CA VAL A 107 -13.26 7.91 8.27
C VAL A 107 -14.77 7.73 8.07
N GLY A 108 -15.29 6.53 8.32
CA GLY A 108 -16.72 6.29 8.33
C GLY A 108 -17.20 5.77 9.68
N SER A 109 -18.31 5.03 9.67
CA SER A 109 -18.88 4.44 10.89
C SER A 109 -17.93 3.49 11.61
N ALA A 110 -18.06 3.41 12.94
CA ALA A 110 -17.36 2.43 13.76
C ALA A 110 -17.63 1.00 13.25
N GLY A 111 -16.61 0.15 13.29
CA GLY A 111 -16.70 -1.18 12.69
C GLY A 111 -15.43 -2.00 12.86
N THR A 112 -15.51 -3.28 12.51
CA THR A 112 -14.37 -4.19 12.48
C THR A 112 -14.05 -4.52 11.04
N TYR A 113 -12.80 -4.28 10.64
CA TYR A 113 -12.29 -4.64 9.33
C TYR A 113 -11.43 -5.90 9.46
N THR A 114 -11.60 -6.84 8.54
CA THR A 114 -10.78 -8.05 8.42
C THR A 114 -9.98 -7.99 7.12
N ALA A 115 -8.71 -8.36 7.19
CA ALA A 115 -7.83 -8.40 6.03
C ALA A 115 -7.98 -9.71 5.26
N THR A 116 -8.15 -9.60 3.94
CA THR A 116 -8.01 -10.72 2.99
C THR A 116 -6.83 -10.45 2.07
N VAL A 117 -6.06 -11.49 1.76
CA VAL A 117 -4.85 -11.37 0.95
C VAL A 117 -4.98 -12.21 -0.31
N GLU A 118 -4.74 -11.58 -1.45
CA GLU A 118 -4.43 -12.25 -2.72
C GLU A 118 -2.90 -12.28 -2.84
N GLU A 119 -2.30 -13.43 -2.53
CA GLU A 119 -0.85 -13.57 -2.49
C GLU A 119 -0.23 -13.45 -3.90
N PRO A 120 0.83 -12.64 -4.07
CA PRO A 120 1.63 -12.69 -5.28
C PRO A 120 2.23 -14.09 -5.48
N SER A 121 2.32 -14.55 -6.73
CA SER A 121 2.89 -15.87 -7.05
C SER A 121 4.27 -16.06 -6.42
N GLY A 122 4.44 -17.13 -5.64
CA GLY A 122 5.70 -17.46 -4.96
C GLY A 122 6.02 -16.64 -3.71
N ILE A 123 5.12 -15.72 -3.29
CA ILE A 123 5.31 -14.85 -2.13
C ILE A 123 4.20 -15.07 -1.12
N ARG A 124 4.56 -15.58 0.06
CA ARG A 124 3.64 -15.66 1.18
C ARG A 124 3.48 -14.30 1.84
N VAL A 125 2.25 -13.92 2.18
CA VAL A 125 1.94 -12.61 2.76
C VAL A 125 1.16 -12.77 4.05
N LYS A 126 1.72 -12.24 5.15
CA LYS A 126 1.11 -12.27 6.48
C LYS A 126 0.74 -10.85 6.92
N VAL A 127 -0.50 -10.64 7.35
CA VAL A 127 -0.98 -9.36 7.90
C VAL A 127 -1.23 -9.48 9.39
N GLU A 128 -0.64 -8.60 10.20
CA GLU A 128 -0.73 -8.64 11.66
C GLU A 128 -1.01 -7.26 12.28
N PRO A 129 -2.10 -7.11 13.08
CA PRO A 129 -3.20 -8.08 13.23
C PRO A 129 -3.99 -8.22 11.92
N ASN A 130 -4.69 -9.33 11.71
CA ASN A 130 -5.54 -9.54 10.53
C ASN A 130 -6.99 -9.01 10.72
N SER A 131 -7.30 -8.48 11.90
CA SER A 131 -8.58 -7.85 12.23
C SER A 131 -8.35 -6.60 13.07
N LEU A 132 -9.04 -5.51 12.72
CA LEU A 132 -8.91 -4.20 13.33
C LEU A 132 -10.29 -3.64 13.67
N LYS A 133 -10.56 -3.41 14.96
CA LYS A 133 -11.84 -2.86 15.45
C LYS A 133 -11.72 -1.37 15.78
N PHE A 134 -12.39 -0.52 15.03
CA PHE A 134 -12.27 0.94 15.12
C PHE A 134 -13.49 1.63 15.74
N GLY A 135 -13.23 2.70 16.48
CA GLY A 135 -14.14 3.84 16.63
C GLY A 135 -14.10 4.77 15.40
N VAL A 136 -14.98 5.78 15.37
CA VAL A 136 -14.93 6.83 14.33
C VAL A 136 -13.69 7.69 14.53
N GLY A 137 -12.90 7.93 13.47
CA GLY A 137 -11.69 8.74 13.51
C GLY A 137 -10.47 8.04 14.12
N GLU A 138 -10.61 6.81 14.61
CA GLU A 138 -9.51 6.08 15.23
C GLU A 138 -8.48 5.62 14.19
N GLU A 139 -7.21 5.67 14.57
CA GLU A 139 -6.08 5.17 13.78
C GLU A 139 -5.55 3.88 14.38
N LYS A 140 -5.18 2.93 13.52
CA LYS A 140 -4.50 1.71 13.93
C LYS A 140 -3.40 1.34 12.96
N LYS A 141 -2.29 0.89 13.54
CA LYS A 141 -1.15 0.33 12.81
C LYS A 141 -1.33 -1.16 12.62
N PHE A 142 -0.92 -1.64 11.45
CA PHE A 142 -0.74 -3.06 11.15
C PHE A 142 0.59 -3.25 10.41
N MET A 143 1.05 -4.50 10.39
CA MET A 143 2.25 -4.93 9.72
C MET A 143 1.91 -5.95 8.64
N VAL A 144 2.70 -5.93 7.57
CA VAL A 144 2.61 -6.88 6.47
C VAL A 144 3.99 -7.47 6.27
N THR A 145 4.12 -8.78 6.41
CA THR A 145 5.34 -9.53 6.14
C THR A 145 5.21 -10.25 4.81
N PHE A 146 6.14 -9.98 3.90
CA PHE A 146 6.30 -10.70 2.64
C PHE A 146 7.46 -11.69 2.79
N HIS A 147 7.24 -12.95 2.43
CA HIS A 147 8.24 -14.02 2.51
C HIS A 147 8.35 -14.76 1.17
N VAL A 148 9.58 -15.03 0.73
CA VAL A 148 9.83 -15.75 -0.53
C VAL A 148 9.65 -17.24 -0.31
N ASP A 149 8.60 -17.81 -0.90
CA ASP A 149 8.42 -19.27 -0.98
C ASP A 149 9.04 -19.82 -2.28
N THR A 150 8.94 -19.06 -3.38
CA THR A 150 9.57 -19.39 -4.66
C THR A 150 10.02 -18.10 -5.34
N PRO A 151 11.31 -17.94 -5.70
CA PRO A 151 11.79 -16.72 -6.34
C PRO A 151 11.18 -16.54 -7.74
N SER A 152 11.04 -15.30 -8.15
CA SER A 152 10.56 -14.88 -9.46
C SER A 152 11.59 -13.97 -10.15
N SER A 153 11.79 -14.17 -11.45
CA SER A 153 12.66 -13.32 -12.27
C SER A 153 12.01 -11.99 -12.67
N ASP A 154 10.70 -11.84 -12.47
CA ASP A 154 9.93 -10.63 -12.77
C ASP A 154 9.01 -10.28 -11.59
N TYR A 155 8.42 -9.09 -11.63
CA TYR A 155 7.44 -8.65 -10.64
C TYR A 155 6.22 -9.58 -10.61
N VAL A 156 5.87 -10.00 -9.41
CA VAL A 156 4.63 -10.71 -9.11
C VAL A 156 3.69 -9.79 -8.37
N PHE A 157 2.38 -9.97 -8.61
CA PHE A 157 1.36 -9.04 -8.16
C PHE A 157 0.30 -9.73 -7.32
N GLY A 158 -0.25 -8.99 -6.36
CA GLY A 158 -1.32 -9.43 -5.49
C GLY A 158 -2.06 -8.24 -4.90
N SER A 159 -2.80 -8.46 -3.81
CA SER A 159 -3.46 -7.38 -3.10
C SER A 159 -3.78 -7.71 -1.65
N ILE A 160 -3.94 -6.66 -0.85
CA ILE A 160 -4.45 -6.74 0.52
C ILE A 160 -5.72 -5.91 0.56
N THR A 161 -6.82 -6.49 1.04
CA THR A 161 -8.10 -5.80 1.14
C THR A 161 -8.60 -5.87 2.57
N TRP A 162 -8.85 -4.70 3.16
CA TRP A 162 -9.61 -4.60 4.40
C TRP A 162 -11.10 -4.47 4.09
N SER A 163 -11.94 -5.25 4.77
CA SER A 163 -13.40 -5.14 4.61
C SER A 163 -14.15 -5.29 5.93
N ASP A 164 -15.19 -4.48 6.09
CA ASP A 164 -16.19 -4.58 7.15
C ASP A 164 -17.48 -5.29 6.68
N GLY A 165 -17.44 -5.91 5.49
CA GLY A 165 -18.58 -6.55 4.83
C GLY A 165 -19.36 -5.64 3.88
N THR A 166 -19.16 -4.31 3.96
CA THR A 166 -19.82 -3.35 3.05
C THR A 166 -18.79 -2.56 2.23
N ARG A 167 -17.70 -2.14 2.86
CA ARG A 167 -16.61 -1.36 2.26
C ARG A 167 -15.42 -2.26 1.98
N TYR A 168 -14.68 -1.91 0.93
CA TYR A 168 -13.50 -2.66 0.48
C TYR A 168 -12.36 -1.68 0.27
N VAL A 169 -11.32 -1.80 1.09
CA VAL A 169 -10.15 -0.93 1.09
C VAL A 169 -8.98 -1.75 0.55
N ARG A 170 -8.82 -1.74 -0.78
CA ARG A 170 -7.86 -2.58 -1.48
C ARG A 170 -6.56 -1.84 -1.77
N SER A 171 -5.43 -2.43 -1.39
CA SER A 171 -4.08 -1.98 -1.73
C SER A 171 -3.40 -2.98 -2.66
N PRO A 172 -2.94 -2.56 -3.85
CA PRO A 172 -2.18 -3.45 -4.74
C PRO A 172 -0.78 -3.73 -4.15
N VAL A 173 -0.28 -4.93 -4.45
CA VAL A 173 1.05 -5.41 -4.08
C VAL A 173 1.83 -5.71 -5.36
N ALA A 174 3.08 -5.27 -5.42
CA ALA A 174 4.07 -5.65 -6.44
C ALA A 174 5.39 -6.05 -5.75
N VAL A 175 5.89 -7.25 -6.05
CA VAL A 175 7.11 -7.78 -5.42
C VAL A 175 8.04 -8.32 -6.50
N LEU A 176 9.31 -7.91 -6.46
CA LEU A 176 10.40 -8.50 -7.22
C LEU A 176 11.38 -9.15 -6.25
N THR A 177 11.69 -10.43 -6.48
CA THR A 177 12.68 -11.14 -5.67
C THR A 177 14.09 -10.90 -6.19
N SER A 178 15.08 -11.03 -5.32
CA SER A 178 16.50 -10.96 -5.70
C SER A 178 17.15 -12.32 -5.43
N ASN A 179 17.86 -12.84 -6.44
CA ASN A 179 18.73 -14.00 -6.25
C ASN A 179 19.99 -13.51 -5.52
N ILE A 180 20.37 -14.22 -4.45
CA ILE A 180 21.69 -14.08 -3.82
C ILE A 180 22.74 -14.75 -4.71
#